data_AF-A0AA95HVF2-F1
#
_entry.id   AF-A0AA95HVF2-F1
#
_cell.length_a   1.000
_cell.length_b   1.000
_cell.length_c   1.000
_cell.angle_alpha   90.00
_cell.angle_beta   90.00
_cell.angle_gamma   90.00
#
_symmetry.space_group_name_H-M   'P 1'
#
loop_
_entity.id
_entity.type
_entity.pdbx_description
1 polymer ?
#
loop_
_entity_poly.entity_id
_entity_poly.type
_entity_poly.pdbx_seq_one_letter_code
_entity_poly.pdbx_strand_id
1 'polypeptide(L)'
;MKTFRFVLLLFLVLSISNTAWAQNQTVKGRVMDSKLKEPLMGVSILEIGTSNGTVTDLDGNFTLSVPKGVVLRISYVGYLVQEVPINGKTYLDIFLKEDTELLDEVVIVGYGAQKKATLSGSVTSVGGEKLAKTPVTNVSQGLAGRLPGVVAVSNTSEPGYDGATITVRGVNTFGKADPLVVVDGVPGRSLERIDPSTIETMSVLKDASAAIYGAQAANGVILITTKRGKAGKPRVGFTYNYGIAAPTVIPEMTNAVEYATLMNEIDKYAGNKGRYTVDDLRLYADGSDPWGHPDTDWFNETLKSWSPQTYANATIDGGTENVKYFVSVSAKGQDAFYRHSGSNYHQYDLKMNLDMKINKYVDTYVNVTGRMEDRKYPTRSAENIFRMLMRSKPNSPLIGLTAVRDPTLNLVIIR
;
A
#
# COMPACT_ATOMS: atom_id res chain seq x y z
N MET A 1 44.53 60.22 -10.98
CA MET A 1 43.25 60.41 -10.24
C MET A 1 42.04 60.79 -11.11
N LYS A 2 42.21 61.37 -12.31
CA LYS A 2 41.05 61.77 -13.17
C LYS A 2 40.38 60.59 -13.89
N THR A 3 41.12 59.54 -14.26
CA THR A 3 40.59 58.35 -14.95
C THR A 3 39.79 57.42 -14.01
N PHE A 4 40.22 57.28 -12.75
CA PHE A 4 39.53 56.46 -11.75
C PHE A 4 38.17 57.04 -11.33
N ARG A 5 38.04 58.37 -11.28
CA ARG A 5 36.75 59.04 -11.03
C ARG A 5 35.76 58.87 -12.17
N PHE A 6 36.23 58.74 -13.41
CA PHE A 6 35.36 58.59 -14.58
C PHE A 6 34.78 57.17 -14.69
N VAL A 7 35.59 56.15 -14.36
CA VAL A 7 35.15 54.74 -14.33
C VAL A 7 34.15 54.50 -13.19
N LEU A 8 34.36 55.13 -12.02
CA LEU A 8 33.44 54.99 -10.88
C LEU A 8 32.08 55.66 -11.13
N LEU A 9 32.06 56.78 -11.87
CA LEU A 9 30.82 57.45 -12.30
C LEU A 9 30.08 56.65 -13.38
N LEU A 10 30.80 55.99 -14.30
CA LEU A 10 30.19 55.13 -15.32
C LEU A 10 29.54 53.88 -14.69
N PHE A 11 30.18 53.29 -13.67
CA PHE A 11 29.63 52.13 -12.93
C PHE A 11 28.41 52.50 -12.09
N LEU A 12 28.36 53.73 -11.55
CA LEU A 12 27.21 54.25 -10.80
C LEU A 12 26.00 54.48 -11.72
N VAL A 13 26.21 54.97 -12.94
CA VAL A 13 25.14 55.22 -13.93
C VAL A 13 24.58 53.92 -14.53
N LEU A 14 25.42 52.88 -14.70
CA LEU A 14 24.99 51.53 -15.11
C LEU A 14 24.26 50.74 -14.02
N SER A 15 24.40 51.13 -12.75
CA SER A 15 23.69 50.50 -11.63
C SER A 15 22.29 51.09 -11.41
N ILE A 16 21.99 52.27 -11.97
CA ILE A 16 20.69 52.97 -11.82
C ILE A 16 19.72 52.60 -12.95
N SER A 17 20.18 51.92 -14.01
CA SER A 17 19.36 51.61 -15.20
C SER A 17 18.54 50.31 -15.10
N ASN A 18 18.62 49.56 -13.99
CA ASN A 18 17.89 48.28 -13.82
C ASN A 18 16.66 48.34 -12.91
N THR A 19 16.18 49.53 -12.53
CA THR A 19 14.83 49.67 -11.95
C THR A 19 13.88 50.19 -13.02
N ALA A 20 13.65 49.38 -14.07
CA ALA A 20 12.40 49.49 -14.79
C ALA A 20 11.30 49.14 -13.78
N TRP A 21 10.60 50.15 -13.27
CA TRP A 21 9.37 49.94 -12.53
C TRP A 21 8.43 49.16 -13.43
N ALA A 22 8.27 47.87 -13.15
CA ALA A 22 7.13 47.12 -13.63
C ALA A 22 5.90 47.87 -13.11
N GLN A 23 5.20 48.56 -13.99
CA GLN A 23 3.93 49.21 -13.66
C GLN A 23 2.96 48.08 -13.30
N ASN A 24 2.80 47.83 -12.01
CA ASN A 24 1.76 46.95 -11.51
C ASN A 24 0.42 47.54 -11.93
N GLN A 25 -0.39 46.72 -12.59
CA GLN A 25 -1.77 47.03 -12.92
C GLN A 25 -2.66 46.33 -11.90
N THR A 26 -3.65 47.06 -11.40
CA THR A 26 -4.70 46.47 -10.58
C THR A 26 -5.74 45.85 -11.51
N VAL A 27 -5.84 44.53 -11.46
CA VAL A 27 -6.83 43.76 -12.22
C VAL A 27 -7.99 43.45 -11.29
N LYS A 28 -9.19 43.79 -11.74
CA LYS A 28 -10.45 43.41 -11.12
C LYS A 28 -11.12 42.34 -11.96
N GLY A 29 -11.99 41.55 -11.36
CA GLY A 29 -12.74 40.59 -12.14
C GLY A 29 -13.77 39.86 -11.31
N ARG A 30 -14.55 39.03 -11.99
CA ARG A 30 -15.57 38.18 -11.38
C ARG A 30 -15.43 36.74 -11.86
N VAL A 31 -15.58 35.79 -10.95
CA VAL A 31 -15.56 34.36 -11.25
C VAL A 31 -16.97 33.79 -11.09
N MET A 32 -17.45 33.08 -12.11
CA MET A 32 -18.78 32.47 -12.14
C MET A 32 -18.72 31.02 -12.60
N ASP A 33 -19.73 30.23 -12.23
CA ASP A 33 -19.95 28.91 -12.80
C ASP A 33 -20.41 29.02 -14.27
N SER A 34 -19.83 28.21 -15.15
CA SER A 34 -20.10 28.25 -16.58
C SER A 34 -21.50 27.78 -16.97
N LYS A 35 -22.22 27.05 -16.13
CA LYS A 35 -23.51 26.40 -16.42
C LYS A 35 -24.68 27.05 -15.67
N LEU A 36 -24.55 27.21 -14.35
CA LEU A 36 -25.52 27.83 -13.45
C LEU A 36 -25.45 29.36 -13.51
N LYS A 37 -24.34 29.93 -14.01
CA LYS A 37 -24.09 31.38 -14.05
C LYS A 37 -24.16 32.05 -12.66
N GLU A 38 -23.86 31.29 -11.61
CA GLU A 38 -23.82 31.76 -10.24
C GLU A 38 -22.40 32.24 -9.90
N PRO A 39 -22.24 33.30 -9.07
CA PRO A 39 -20.94 33.74 -8.60
C PRO A 39 -20.28 32.71 -7.69
N LEU A 40 -18.97 32.49 -7.88
CA LEU A 40 -18.20 31.53 -7.09
C LEU A 40 -17.37 32.24 -6.02
N MET A 41 -17.71 31.96 -4.76
CA MET A 41 -17.03 32.49 -3.57
C MET A 41 -15.83 31.60 -3.17
N GLY A 42 -14.72 32.22 -2.75
CA GLY A 42 -13.55 31.50 -2.25
C GLY A 42 -12.69 30.83 -3.32
N VAL A 43 -12.83 31.23 -4.59
CA VAL A 43 -11.95 30.79 -5.67
C VAL A 43 -10.55 31.36 -5.45
N SER A 44 -9.51 30.55 -5.61
CA SER A 44 -8.12 30.99 -5.49
C SER A 44 -7.59 31.48 -6.84
N ILE A 45 -7.12 32.73 -6.88
CA ILE A 45 -6.46 33.35 -8.04
C ILE A 45 -5.00 33.61 -7.69
N LEU A 46 -4.08 32.99 -8.43
CA LEU A 46 -2.64 33.10 -8.20
C LEU A 46 -1.92 33.57 -9.46
N GLU A 47 -0.98 34.50 -9.31
CA GLU A 47 -0.02 34.83 -10.37
C GLU A 47 0.97 33.66 -10.57
N ILE A 48 1.06 33.14 -11.79
CA ILE A 48 1.92 31.98 -12.07
C ILE A 48 3.39 32.34 -11.84
N GLY A 49 4.06 31.57 -10.98
CA GLY A 49 5.49 31.71 -10.67
C GLY A 49 5.79 32.57 -9.44
N THR A 50 4.77 33.12 -8.77
CA THR A 50 4.93 33.90 -7.53
C THR A 50 3.98 33.39 -6.44
N SER A 51 4.14 33.91 -5.22
CA SER A 51 3.19 33.71 -4.11
C SER A 51 2.11 34.80 -4.06
N ASN A 52 2.01 35.65 -5.09
CA ASN A 52 1.08 36.76 -5.15
C ASN A 52 -0.28 36.26 -5.64
N GLY A 53 -1.29 36.31 -4.77
CA GLY A 53 -2.62 35.79 -5.07
C GLY A 53 -3.70 36.41 -4.19
N THR A 54 -4.94 36.17 -4.56
CA THR A 54 -6.14 36.62 -3.84
C THR A 54 -7.23 35.56 -3.92
N VAL A 55 -8.31 35.76 -3.16
CA VAL A 55 -9.51 34.92 -3.18
C VAL A 55 -10.74 35.74 -3.55
N THR A 56 -11.74 35.11 -4.17
CA THR A 56 -13.00 35.80 -4.48
C THR A 56 -13.86 36.04 -3.23
N ASP A 57 -14.58 37.16 -3.23
CA ASP A 57 -15.56 37.52 -2.20
C ASP A 57 -16.90 36.78 -2.35
N LEU A 58 -17.90 37.17 -1.53
CA LEU A 58 -19.25 36.57 -1.53
C LEU A 58 -19.96 36.68 -2.88
N ASP A 59 -19.66 37.72 -3.66
CA ASP A 59 -20.29 38.01 -4.95
C ASP A 59 -19.43 37.51 -6.13
N GLY A 60 -18.36 36.77 -5.84
CA GLY A 60 -17.43 36.19 -6.80
C GLY A 60 -16.41 37.19 -7.36
N ASN A 61 -16.30 38.39 -6.80
CA ASN A 61 -15.37 39.41 -7.27
C ASN A 61 -13.98 39.23 -6.67
N PHE A 62 -12.95 39.62 -7.41
CA PHE A 62 -11.57 39.68 -6.93
C PHE A 62 -10.88 40.97 -7.38
N THR A 63 -9.84 41.34 -6.64
CA THR A 63 -8.91 42.42 -7.02
C THR A 63 -7.49 41.95 -6.71
N LEU A 64 -6.60 42.02 -7.70
CA LEU A 64 -5.20 41.61 -7.58
C LEU A 64 -4.29 42.59 -8.33
N SER A 65 -3.20 43.02 -7.68
CA SER A 65 -2.19 43.86 -8.32
C SER A 65 -1.08 42.97 -8.88
N VAL A 66 -0.87 43.05 -10.19
CA VAL A 66 0.07 42.19 -10.92
C VAL A 66 0.83 42.97 -12.01
N PRO A 67 2.02 42.54 -12.40
CA PRO A 67 2.73 43.10 -13.54
C PRO A 67 1.95 42.95 -14.85
N LYS A 68 2.27 43.79 -15.84
CA LYS A 68 1.69 43.66 -17.20
C LYS A 68 2.18 42.37 -17.87
N GLY A 69 1.25 41.60 -18.44
CA GLY A 69 1.56 40.42 -19.25
C GLY A 69 1.65 39.09 -18.52
N VAL A 70 1.27 39.03 -17.24
CA VAL A 70 1.27 37.76 -16.47
C VAL A 70 0.04 36.90 -16.76
N VAL A 71 0.15 35.62 -16.44
CA VAL A 71 -0.94 34.64 -16.51
C VAL A 71 -1.42 34.35 -15.10
N LEU A 72 -2.74 34.39 -14.90
CA LEU A 72 -3.37 34.02 -13.64
C LEU A 72 -3.78 32.54 -13.71
N ARG A 73 -3.49 31.80 -12.64
CA ARG A 73 -4.03 30.46 -12.39
C ARG A 73 -5.22 30.59 -11.46
N ILE A 74 -6.37 30.12 -11.92
CA ILE A 74 -7.61 30.12 -11.16
C ILE A 74 -7.93 28.67 -10.79
N SER A 75 -8.12 28.42 -9.50
CA SER A 75 -8.41 27.10 -8.98
C SER A 75 -9.49 27.15 -7.91
N TYR A 76 -10.38 26.17 -7.96
CA TYR A 76 -11.46 26.00 -7.00
C TYR A 76 -11.77 24.51 -6.85
N VAL A 77 -12.14 24.09 -5.65
CA VAL A 77 -12.40 22.68 -5.36
C VAL A 77 -13.62 22.21 -6.17
N GLY A 78 -13.47 21.14 -6.96
CA GLY A 78 -14.53 20.61 -7.82
C GLY A 78 -14.63 21.25 -9.22
N TYR A 79 -13.66 22.10 -9.59
CA TYR A 79 -13.63 22.80 -10.88
C TYR A 79 -12.29 22.61 -11.59
N LEU A 80 -12.32 22.67 -12.92
CA LEU A 80 -11.11 22.58 -13.73
C LEU A 80 -10.22 23.81 -13.50
N VAL A 81 -8.92 23.57 -13.26
CA VAL A 81 -7.93 24.65 -13.15
C VAL A 81 -7.83 25.36 -14.50
N GLN A 82 -8.01 26.68 -14.49
CA GLN A 82 -7.96 27.50 -15.69
C GLN A 82 -6.81 28.51 -15.60
N GLU A 83 -6.02 28.61 -16.67
CA GLU A 83 -4.98 29.62 -16.81
C GLU A 83 -5.45 30.72 -17.76
N VAL A 84 -5.49 31.96 -17.28
CA VAL A 84 -6.03 33.12 -18.01
C VAL A 84 -4.93 34.18 -18.17
N PRO A 85 -4.47 34.47 -19.39
CA PRO A 85 -3.52 35.56 -19.64
C PRO A 85 -4.23 36.92 -19.53
N ILE A 86 -3.64 37.85 -18.80
CA ILE A 86 -4.25 39.17 -18.54
C ILE A 86 -4.22 40.06 -19.78
N ASN A 87 -3.18 39.96 -20.62
CA ASN A 87 -3.04 40.69 -21.89
C ASN A 87 -3.35 42.19 -21.81
N GLY A 88 -3.02 42.85 -20.68
CA GLY A 88 -3.26 44.28 -20.46
C GLY A 88 -4.71 44.67 -20.14
N LYS A 89 -5.61 43.71 -19.92
CA LYS A 89 -6.98 43.97 -19.48
C LYS A 89 -7.01 44.28 -17.98
N THR A 90 -7.77 45.30 -17.60
CA THR A 90 -7.99 45.70 -16.20
C THR A 90 -9.23 45.05 -15.57
N TYR A 91 -10.09 44.45 -16.39
CA TYR A 91 -11.28 43.71 -15.96
C TYR A 91 -11.37 42.33 -16.65
N LEU A 92 -11.67 41.27 -15.89
CA LEU A 92 -11.80 39.90 -16.38
C LEU A 92 -13.08 39.23 -15.86
N ASP A 93 -13.89 38.69 -16.77
CA ASP A 93 -14.96 37.74 -16.45
C ASP A 93 -14.47 36.32 -16.72
N ILE A 94 -14.47 35.48 -15.67
CA ILE A 94 -13.92 34.13 -15.71
C ILE A 94 -15.06 33.15 -15.43
N PHE A 95 -15.31 32.24 -16.38
CA PHE A 95 -16.30 31.18 -16.25
C PHE A 95 -15.60 29.85 -16.00
N LEU A 96 -15.64 29.35 -14.76
CA LEU A 96 -15.09 28.05 -14.43
C LEU A 96 -16.08 26.96 -14.82
N LYS A 97 -15.54 25.89 -15.39
CA LYS A 97 -16.31 24.68 -15.66
C LYS A 97 -16.11 23.71 -14.51
N GLU A 98 -17.20 23.16 -13.99
CA GLU A 98 -17.15 22.04 -13.05
C GLU A 98 -16.29 20.91 -13.62
N ASP A 99 -15.47 20.33 -12.75
CA ASP A 99 -14.70 19.14 -13.05
C ASP A 99 -15.65 17.93 -12.99
N THR A 100 -16.43 17.77 -14.06
CA THR A 100 -17.34 16.63 -14.24
C THR A 100 -16.61 15.37 -14.70
N GLU A 101 -15.28 15.40 -14.83
CA GLU A 101 -14.46 14.19 -14.85
C GLU A 101 -14.36 13.58 -13.43
N LEU A 102 -15.52 13.29 -12.83
CA LEU A 102 -15.63 12.09 -12.03
C LEU A 102 -15.22 10.95 -12.96
N LEU A 103 -13.96 10.51 -12.84
CA LEU A 103 -13.36 9.39 -13.55
C LEU A 103 -14.45 8.34 -13.81
N ASP A 104 -14.84 8.20 -15.08
CA ASP A 104 -15.68 7.09 -15.51
C ASP A 104 -14.91 5.82 -15.10
N GLU A 105 -15.24 5.22 -13.95
CA GLU A 105 -14.69 3.94 -13.55
C GLU A 105 -15.16 2.94 -14.60
N VAL A 106 -14.29 2.69 -15.58
CA VAL A 106 -14.48 1.66 -16.58
C VAL A 106 -14.26 0.34 -15.87
N VAL A 107 -15.32 -0.44 -15.78
CA VAL A 107 -15.27 -1.79 -15.23
C VAL A 107 -15.08 -2.73 -16.42
N ILE A 108 -14.06 -3.58 -16.35
CA ILE A 108 -13.91 -4.64 -17.35
C ILE A 108 -14.83 -5.79 -16.93
N VAL A 109 -15.62 -6.27 -17.88
CA VAL A 109 -16.57 -7.38 -17.67
C VAL A 109 -16.33 -8.39 -18.78
N GLY A 110 -15.89 -9.59 -18.42
CA GLY A 110 -15.49 -10.59 -19.42
C GLY A 110 -14.36 -10.06 -20.30
N TYR A 111 -14.66 -9.86 -21.57
CA TYR A 111 -13.73 -9.38 -22.61
C TYR A 111 -13.96 -7.93 -23.05
N GLY A 112 -14.87 -7.19 -22.41
CA GLY A 112 -15.25 -5.82 -22.80
C GLY A 112 -15.15 -4.81 -21.66
N ALA A 113 -14.94 -3.54 -22.02
CA ALA A 113 -14.98 -2.40 -21.11
C ALA A 113 -16.40 -1.80 -21.09
N GLN A 114 -17.03 -1.71 -19.92
CA GLN A 114 -18.32 -1.06 -19.77
C GLN A 114 -18.27 0.00 -18.67
N LYS A 115 -19.01 1.11 -18.85
CA LYS A 115 -19.16 2.11 -17.79
C LYS A 115 -19.93 1.50 -16.63
N LYS A 116 -19.48 1.76 -15.41
CA LYS A 116 -20.13 1.28 -14.17
C LYS A 116 -21.63 1.60 -14.11
N ALA A 117 -22.03 2.78 -14.62
CA ALA A 117 -23.41 3.24 -14.63
C ALA A 117 -24.35 2.44 -15.57
N THR A 118 -23.81 1.75 -16.58
CA THR A 118 -24.59 1.05 -17.61
C THR A 118 -24.66 -0.46 -17.41
N LEU A 119 -24.06 -0.98 -16.34
CA LEU A 119 -23.92 -2.42 -16.15
C LEU A 119 -25.16 -2.99 -15.43
N SER A 120 -25.89 -3.89 -16.08
CA SER A 120 -27.12 -4.50 -15.50
C SER A 120 -26.85 -5.64 -14.51
N GLY A 121 -25.69 -5.68 -13.86
CA GLY A 121 -25.28 -6.77 -12.96
C GLY A 121 -24.50 -6.30 -11.73
N SER A 122 -24.49 -7.10 -10.66
CA SER A 122 -23.75 -6.77 -9.44
C SER A 122 -22.25 -6.99 -9.65
N VAL A 123 -21.57 -5.91 -10.01
CA VAL A 123 -20.10 -5.87 -10.12
C VAL A 123 -19.57 -4.78 -9.23
N THR A 124 -18.56 -5.13 -8.43
CA THR A 124 -17.87 -4.18 -7.57
C THR A 124 -16.42 -4.12 -7.95
N SER A 125 -15.88 -2.90 -8.08
CA SER A 125 -14.51 -2.65 -8.52
C SER A 125 -13.75 -1.82 -7.50
N VAL A 126 -12.44 -2.05 -7.42
CA VAL A 126 -11.47 -1.24 -6.67
C VAL A 126 -10.32 -0.89 -7.62
N GLY A 127 -10.01 0.41 -7.70
CA GLY A 127 -8.86 0.92 -8.44
C GLY A 127 -7.53 0.50 -7.82
N GLY A 128 -6.54 0.23 -8.66
CA GLY A 128 -5.21 -0.24 -8.29
C GLY A 128 -4.44 0.73 -7.40
N GLU A 129 -4.69 2.04 -7.51
CA GLU A 129 -4.08 3.04 -6.62
C GLU A 129 -4.44 2.82 -5.15
N LYS A 130 -5.69 2.42 -4.87
CA LYS A 130 -6.12 2.11 -3.50
C LYS A 130 -5.45 0.84 -2.99
N LEU A 131 -5.23 -0.14 -3.86
CA LEU A 131 -4.52 -1.38 -3.52
C LEU A 131 -3.03 -1.10 -3.25
N ALA A 132 -2.37 -0.32 -4.12
CA ALA A 132 -0.95 0.02 -4.01
C ALA A 132 -0.62 0.90 -2.80
N LYS A 133 -1.56 1.75 -2.33
CA LYS A 133 -1.39 2.56 -1.10
C LYS A 133 -1.39 1.74 0.18
N THR A 134 -1.73 0.45 0.12
CA THR A 134 -1.83 -0.40 1.29
C THR A 134 -0.50 -1.14 1.46
N PRO A 135 0.17 -1.06 2.63
CA PRO A 135 1.43 -1.75 2.87
C PRO A 135 1.20 -3.24 3.16
N VAL A 136 0.40 -3.91 2.33
CA VAL A 136 0.19 -5.36 2.39
C VAL A 136 1.08 -6.03 1.37
N THR A 137 1.73 -7.10 1.80
CA THR A 137 2.63 -7.93 1.00
C THR A 137 1.89 -8.82 0.00
N ASN A 138 0.57 -8.93 0.17
CA ASN A 138 -0.32 -9.75 -0.61
C ASN A 138 -1.60 -9.00 -0.99
N VAL A 139 -1.97 -9.08 -2.27
CA VAL A 139 -3.19 -8.46 -2.81
C VAL A 139 -4.44 -8.96 -2.09
N SER A 140 -4.50 -10.25 -1.72
CA SER A 140 -5.68 -10.86 -1.09
C SER A 140 -6.03 -10.20 0.24
N GLN A 141 -5.04 -9.80 1.03
CA GLN A 141 -5.25 -9.11 2.30
C GLN A 141 -5.76 -7.68 2.10
N GLY A 142 -5.31 -7.02 1.02
CA GLY A 142 -5.75 -5.67 0.67
C GLY A 142 -7.21 -5.56 0.24
N LEU A 143 -7.91 -6.68 0.04
CA LEU A 143 -9.32 -6.71 -0.35
C LEU A 143 -10.29 -6.75 0.83
N ALA A 144 -9.80 -7.16 2.01
CA ALA A 144 -10.63 -7.27 3.20
C ALA A 144 -11.33 -5.93 3.51
N GLY A 145 -12.67 -5.96 3.57
CA GLY A 145 -13.48 -4.78 3.89
C GLY A 145 -13.60 -3.71 2.80
N ARG A 146 -13.02 -3.89 1.61
CA ARG A 146 -13.07 -2.88 0.53
C ARG A 146 -14.12 -3.15 -0.54
N LEU A 147 -14.59 -4.38 -0.65
CA LEU A 147 -15.58 -4.79 -1.63
C LEU A 147 -16.79 -5.41 -0.91
N PRO A 148 -18.00 -4.82 -1.04
CA PRO A 148 -19.21 -5.39 -0.45
C PRO A 148 -19.43 -6.84 -0.93
N GLY A 149 -19.78 -7.76 -0.04
CA GLY A 149 -20.04 -9.16 -0.41
C GLY A 149 -18.80 -9.98 -0.82
N VAL A 150 -17.60 -9.46 -0.57
CA VAL A 150 -16.34 -10.22 -0.60
C VAL A 150 -15.85 -10.37 0.83
N VAL A 151 -15.62 -11.61 1.24
CA VAL A 151 -15.07 -11.94 2.55
C VAL A 151 -13.67 -12.48 2.33
N ALA A 152 -12.68 -11.81 2.92
CA ALA A 152 -11.29 -12.25 2.91
C ALA A 152 -10.86 -12.53 4.34
N VAL A 153 -10.46 -13.78 4.63
CA VAL A 153 -10.00 -14.21 5.96
C VAL A 153 -8.55 -14.65 5.86
N SER A 154 -7.67 -13.96 6.57
CA SER A 154 -6.27 -14.35 6.73
C SER A 154 -6.11 -15.10 8.06
N ASN A 155 -5.81 -16.40 7.99
CA ASN A 155 -5.58 -17.23 9.19
C ASN A 155 -4.10 -17.32 9.57
N THR A 156 -3.22 -16.74 8.77
CA THR A 156 -1.77 -16.80 8.98
C THR A 156 -1.12 -15.52 8.44
N SER A 157 -0.05 -15.12 9.10
CA SER A 157 0.84 -14.03 8.69
C SER A 157 2.26 -14.57 8.44
N GLU A 158 2.36 -15.84 8.07
CA GLU A 158 3.62 -16.49 7.79
C GLU A 158 4.22 -15.96 6.47
N PRO A 159 5.49 -15.53 6.46
CA PRO A 159 6.15 -15.04 5.25
C PRO A 159 6.02 -16.02 4.06
N GLY A 160 5.49 -15.54 2.94
CA GLY A 160 5.25 -16.36 1.74
C GLY A 160 4.06 -17.33 1.81
N TYR A 161 3.32 -17.35 2.93
CA TYR A 161 2.08 -18.10 3.14
C TYR A 161 0.99 -17.22 3.78
N ASP A 162 1.03 -15.92 3.52
CA ASP A 162 0.15 -14.89 4.10
C ASP A 162 -1.15 -14.67 3.29
N GLY A 163 -1.47 -15.60 2.39
CA GLY A 163 -2.66 -15.54 1.54
C GLY A 163 -3.96 -15.56 2.34
N ALA A 164 -4.88 -14.67 1.98
CA ALA A 164 -6.22 -14.66 2.55
C ALA A 164 -7.11 -15.60 1.75
N THR A 165 -7.90 -16.42 2.44
CA THR A 165 -8.99 -17.18 1.82
C THR A 165 -10.08 -16.21 1.42
N ILE A 166 -10.43 -16.18 0.13
CA ILE A 166 -11.43 -15.25 -0.40
C ILE A 166 -12.69 -16.03 -0.78
N THR A 167 -13.83 -15.54 -0.32
CA THR A 167 -15.15 -16.02 -0.73
C THR A 167 -16.00 -14.86 -1.21
N VAL A 168 -16.83 -15.10 -2.22
CA VAL A 168 -17.75 -14.12 -2.78
C VAL A 168 -19.16 -14.56 -2.42
N ARG A 169 -19.89 -13.73 -1.68
CA ARG A 169 -21.22 -14.03 -1.10
C ARG A 169 -21.22 -15.24 -0.16
N GLY A 170 -20.13 -15.46 0.56
CA GLY A 170 -20.00 -16.55 1.53
C GLY A 170 -19.76 -17.91 0.87
N VAL A 171 -19.95 -18.98 1.66
CA VAL A 171 -19.67 -20.36 1.25
C VAL A 171 -20.95 -20.98 0.69
N ASN A 172 -21.03 -21.12 -0.62
CA ASN A 172 -22.21 -21.64 -1.33
C ASN A 172 -22.08 -23.12 -1.72
N THR A 173 -20.96 -23.77 -1.41
CA THR A 173 -20.70 -25.17 -1.74
C THR A 173 -20.11 -25.92 -0.56
N PHE A 174 -20.36 -27.23 -0.46
CA PHE A 174 -19.77 -28.09 0.57
C PHE A 174 -18.29 -28.44 0.30
N GLY A 175 -17.75 -28.00 -0.84
CA GLY A 175 -16.37 -28.23 -1.25
C GLY A 175 -15.55 -26.93 -1.30
N LYS A 176 -14.70 -26.81 -2.33
CA LYS A 176 -13.86 -25.63 -2.53
C LYS A 176 -14.69 -24.45 -3.05
N ALA A 177 -14.90 -23.45 -2.20
CA ALA A 177 -15.70 -22.26 -2.50
C ALA A 177 -14.87 -21.07 -3.04
N ASP A 178 -13.64 -21.30 -3.50
CA ASP A 178 -12.77 -20.23 -4.01
C ASP A 178 -13.32 -19.67 -5.33
N PRO A 179 -13.28 -18.33 -5.52
CA PRO A 179 -13.67 -17.69 -6.77
C PRO A 179 -12.63 -17.93 -7.87
N LEU A 180 -13.07 -17.86 -9.12
CA LEU A 180 -12.17 -17.91 -10.26
C LEU A 180 -11.40 -16.58 -10.38
N VAL A 181 -10.07 -16.62 -10.37
CA VAL A 181 -9.25 -15.44 -10.63
C VAL A 181 -8.83 -15.42 -12.10
N VAL A 182 -9.10 -14.30 -12.76
CA VAL A 182 -8.79 -14.05 -14.17
C VAL A 182 -7.90 -12.82 -14.26
N VAL A 183 -6.74 -12.95 -14.90
CA VAL A 183 -5.77 -11.86 -15.05
C VAL A 183 -5.58 -11.57 -16.52
N ASP A 184 -5.90 -10.34 -16.94
CA ASP A 184 -5.81 -9.91 -18.34
C ASP A 184 -6.50 -10.90 -19.32
N GLY A 185 -7.63 -11.50 -18.90
CA GLY A 185 -8.39 -12.48 -19.68
C GLY A 185 -7.93 -13.94 -19.56
N VAL A 186 -6.84 -14.23 -18.86
CA VAL A 186 -6.34 -15.60 -18.65
C VAL A 186 -6.80 -16.15 -17.28
N PRO A 187 -7.61 -17.22 -17.24
CA PRO A 187 -8.09 -17.82 -15.99
C PRO A 187 -7.01 -18.68 -15.29
N GLY A 188 -7.24 -18.99 -14.00
CA GLY A 188 -6.50 -20.03 -13.28
C GLY A 188 -5.22 -19.59 -12.58
N ARG A 189 -5.07 -18.29 -12.29
CA ARG A 189 -3.93 -17.76 -11.52
C ARG A 189 -4.28 -17.62 -10.04
N SER A 190 -3.31 -17.81 -9.14
CA SER A 190 -3.51 -17.41 -7.73
C SER A 190 -3.38 -15.89 -7.60
N LEU A 191 -4.25 -15.28 -6.78
CA LEU A 191 -4.21 -13.85 -6.47
C LEU A 191 -2.92 -13.45 -5.74
N GLU A 192 -2.38 -14.36 -4.93
CA GLU A 192 -1.14 -14.19 -4.15
C GLU A 192 0.09 -14.06 -5.06
N ARG A 193 -0.08 -14.41 -6.35
CA ARG A 193 0.97 -14.37 -7.37
C ARG A 193 1.14 -13.03 -8.07
N ILE A 194 0.34 -12.04 -7.70
CA ILE A 194 0.24 -10.77 -8.42
C ILE A 194 0.76 -9.67 -7.53
N ASP A 195 1.62 -8.82 -8.07
CA ASP A 195 2.07 -7.61 -7.40
C ASP A 195 0.96 -6.54 -7.45
N PRO A 196 0.49 -6.01 -6.29
CA PRO A 196 -0.52 -4.96 -6.23
C PRO A 196 -0.17 -3.72 -7.08
N SER A 197 1.12 -3.36 -7.20
CA SER A 197 1.55 -2.16 -7.94
C SER A 197 1.25 -2.24 -9.44
N THR A 198 1.12 -3.46 -9.96
CA THR A 198 0.89 -3.74 -11.37
C THR A 198 -0.60 -3.80 -11.73
N ILE A 199 -1.49 -3.74 -10.75
CA ILE A 199 -2.93 -3.77 -10.95
C ILE A 199 -3.42 -2.36 -11.31
N GLU A 200 -4.18 -2.24 -12.40
CA GLU A 200 -4.91 -1.01 -12.75
C GLU A 200 -6.29 -1.05 -12.11
N THR A 201 -7.01 -2.16 -12.28
CA THR A 201 -8.33 -2.37 -11.68
C THR A 201 -8.50 -3.81 -11.24
N MET A 202 -9.23 -4.00 -10.14
CA MET A 202 -9.76 -5.28 -9.75
C MET A 202 -11.28 -5.21 -9.67
N SER A 203 -11.96 -6.09 -10.37
CA SER A 203 -13.41 -6.18 -10.43
C SER A 203 -13.89 -7.56 -9.97
N VAL A 204 -14.94 -7.60 -9.18
CA VAL A 204 -15.54 -8.85 -8.68
C VAL A 204 -16.94 -9.00 -9.24
N LEU A 205 -17.13 -10.07 -10.01
CA LEU A 205 -18.37 -10.50 -10.64
C LEU A 205 -19.05 -11.53 -9.71
N LYS A 206 -20.28 -11.26 -9.27
CA LYS A 206 -20.93 -12.04 -8.19
C LYS A 206 -22.10 -12.92 -8.62
N ASP A 207 -22.68 -12.67 -9.79
CA ASP A 207 -23.96 -13.28 -10.24
C ASP A 207 -23.89 -13.69 -11.71
N ALA A 208 -24.97 -13.53 -12.47
CA ALA A 208 -25.06 -13.76 -13.91
C ALA A 208 -23.96 -13.05 -14.73
N SER A 209 -23.35 -11.98 -14.20
CA SER A 209 -22.21 -11.31 -14.82
C SER A 209 -20.93 -12.18 -14.84
N ALA A 210 -20.83 -13.18 -13.97
CA ALA A 210 -19.73 -14.14 -13.92
C ALA A 210 -19.96 -15.34 -14.89
N ALA A 211 -21.19 -15.55 -15.37
CA ALA A 211 -21.56 -16.70 -16.19
C ALA A 211 -20.80 -16.81 -17.52
N ILE A 212 -20.23 -15.70 -18.00
CA ILE A 212 -19.36 -15.66 -19.19
C ILE A 212 -18.15 -16.58 -19.04
N TYR A 213 -17.67 -16.80 -17.80
CA TYR A 213 -16.55 -17.68 -17.50
C TYR A 213 -16.96 -19.14 -17.22
N GLY A 214 -18.23 -19.49 -17.45
CA GLY A 214 -18.73 -20.85 -17.38
C GLY A 214 -18.87 -21.41 -15.96
N ALA A 215 -18.89 -22.75 -15.84
CA ALA A 215 -19.17 -23.45 -14.58
C ALA A 215 -18.16 -23.16 -13.46
N GLN A 216 -16.92 -22.78 -13.81
CA GLN A 216 -15.89 -22.40 -12.83
C GLN A 216 -16.19 -21.08 -12.11
N ALA A 217 -17.13 -20.29 -12.62
CA ALA A 217 -17.55 -19.02 -12.05
C ALA A 217 -18.69 -19.14 -11.02
N ALA A 218 -19.07 -20.36 -10.62
CA ALA A 218 -20.17 -20.61 -9.68
C ALA A 218 -19.98 -19.92 -8.33
N ASN A 219 -18.72 -19.73 -7.90
CA ASN A 219 -18.35 -19.03 -6.66
C ASN A 219 -17.96 -17.55 -6.92
N GLY A 220 -18.31 -17.00 -8.08
CA GLY A 220 -17.91 -15.66 -8.51
C GLY A 220 -16.56 -15.61 -9.22
N VAL A 221 -16.26 -14.47 -9.85
CA VAL A 221 -15.02 -14.23 -10.59
C VAL A 221 -14.36 -12.94 -10.12
N ILE A 222 -13.06 -13.01 -9.84
CA ILE A 222 -12.20 -11.86 -9.59
C ILE A 222 -11.42 -11.57 -10.86
N LEU A 223 -11.78 -10.50 -11.55
CA LEU A 223 -11.11 -10.01 -12.73
C LEU A 223 -10.06 -8.97 -12.35
N ILE A 224 -8.83 -9.16 -12.83
CA ILE A 224 -7.72 -8.26 -12.63
C ILE A 224 -7.24 -7.77 -13.98
N THR A 225 -7.24 -6.45 -14.10
CA THR A 225 -6.66 -5.75 -15.24
C THR A 225 -5.34 -5.14 -14.81
N THR A 226 -4.28 -5.41 -15.53
CA THR A 226 -2.97 -4.84 -15.21
C THR A 226 -2.69 -3.54 -15.95
N LYS A 227 -1.81 -2.74 -15.37
CA LYS A 227 -1.41 -1.44 -15.90
C LYS A 227 -0.82 -1.57 -17.29
N ARG A 228 -1.25 -0.71 -18.21
CA ARG A 228 -0.73 -0.59 -19.58
C ARG A 228 -0.14 0.79 -19.80
N GLY A 229 0.71 0.92 -20.82
CA GLY A 229 1.34 2.18 -21.17
C GLY A 229 0.32 3.24 -21.58
N LYS A 230 0.59 4.50 -21.25
CA LYS A 230 -0.20 5.65 -21.74
C LYS A 230 0.60 6.40 -22.80
N ALA A 231 -0.08 6.95 -23.81
CA ALA A 231 0.58 7.78 -24.79
C ALA A 231 1.08 9.07 -24.12
N GLY A 232 2.28 9.51 -24.48
CA GLY A 232 2.90 10.71 -23.93
C GLY A 232 4.32 10.46 -23.44
N LYS A 233 4.82 11.44 -22.68
CA LYS A 233 6.18 11.41 -22.13
C LYS A 233 6.33 10.22 -21.17
N PRO A 234 7.50 9.55 -21.15
CA PRO A 234 7.76 8.50 -20.18
C PRO A 234 7.56 9.00 -18.75
N ARG A 235 6.82 8.22 -17.97
CA ARG A 235 6.59 8.43 -16.55
C ARG A 235 7.32 7.32 -15.81
N VAL A 236 8.09 7.71 -14.81
CA VAL A 236 8.83 6.78 -13.96
C VAL A 236 8.24 6.90 -12.57
N GLY A 237 7.83 5.77 -12.01
CA GLY A 237 7.35 5.65 -10.65
C GLY A 237 8.35 4.84 -9.84
N PHE A 238 8.68 5.31 -8.64
CA PHE A 238 9.42 4.53 -7.67
C PHE A 238 8.67 4.55 -6.34
N THR A 239 8.54 3.39 -5.73
CA THR A 239 7.89 3.23 -4.42
C THR A 239 8.77 2.35 -3.57
N TYR A 240 9.02 2.79 -2.34
CA TYR A 240 9.74 2.03 -1.33
C TYR A 240 8.96 2.09 -0.02
N ASN A 241 8.63 0.92 0.52
CA ASN A 241 7.93 0.75 1.77
C ASN A 241 8.81 -0.06 2.72
N TYR A 242 8.92 0.44 3.95
CA TYR A 242 9.53 -0.26 5.07
C TYR A 242 8.46 -0.44 6.15
N GLY A 243 8.21 -1.69 6.53
CA GLY A 243 7.23 -2.08 7.53
C GLY A 243 7.89 -2.81 8.70
N ILE A 244 7.28 -2.68 9.86
CA ILE A 244 7.64 -3.44 11.05
C ILE A 244 6.40 -4.23 11.45
N ALA A 245 6.51 -5.55 11.47
CA ALA A 245 5.45 -6.43 11.91
C ALA A 245 5.76 -6.90 13.34
N ALA A 246 4.75 -6.93 14.21
CA ALA A 246 4.88 -7.42 15.58
C ALA A 246 3.66 -8.28 15.97
N PRO A 247 3.83 -9.32 16.79
CA PRO A 247 2.70 -10.08 17.33
C PRO A 247 1.77 -9.18 18.15
N THR A 248 0.46 -9.21 17.88
CA THR A 248 -0.53 -8.35 18.57
C THR A 248 -1.13 -9.01 19.81
N VAL A 249 -1.29 -10.33 19.78
CA VAL A 249 -1.85 -11.11 20.90
C VAL A 249 -0.95 -12.31 21.13
N ILE A 250 -0.34 -12.35 22.31
CA ILE A 250 0.43 -13.50 22.79
C ILE A 250 -0.35 -14.03 24.01
N PRO A 251 -0.65 -15.34 24.07
CA PRO A 251 -1.36 -15.92 25.22
C PRO A 251 -0.57 -15.69 26.51
N GLU A 252 -1.26 -15.30 27.58
CA GLU A 252 -0.68 -15.28 28.93
C GLU A 252 -0.54 -16.72 29.41
N MET A 253 0.72 -17.13 29.66
CA MET A 253 1.05 -18.46 30.15
C MET A 253 1.39 -18.39 31.64
N THR A 254 1.09 -19.46 32.37
CA THR A 254 1.46 -19.57 33.79
C THR A 254 2.98 -19.55 33.93
N ASN A 255 3.49 -18.80 34.90
CA ASN A 255 4.90 -18.90 35.31
C ASN A 255 5.16 -20.23 36.06
N ALA A 256 6.42 -20.54 36.34
CA ALA A 256 6.82 -21.80 36.98
C ALA A 256 6.23 -21.97 38.39
N VAL A 257 6.09 -20.89 39.16
CA VAL A 257 5.51 -20.90 40.51
C VAL A 257 4.02 -21.25 40.47
N GLU A 258 3.26 -20.59 39.59
CA GLU A 258 1.84 -20.85 39.37
C GLU A 258 1.61 -22.27 38.86
N TYR A 259 2.43 -22.73 37.92
CA TYR A 259 2.38 -24.09 37.40
C TYR A 259 2.62 -25.13 38.51
N ALA A 260 3.67 -24.95 39.32
CA ALA A 260 3.97 -25.84 40.44
C ALA A 260 2.88 -25.83 41.52
N THR A 261 2.32 -24.65 41.82
CA THR A 261 1.19 -24.49 42.76
C THR A 261 -0.05 -25.23 42.26
N LEU A 262 -0.40 -25.08 40.99
CA LEU A 262 -1.54 -25.77 40.38
C LEU A 262 -1.36 -27.29 40.38
N MET A 263 -0.15 -27.78 40.09
CA MET A 263 0.15 -29.21 40.14
C MET A 263 0.00 -29.78 41.56
N ASN A 264 0.46 -29.04 42.57
CA ASN A 264 0.25 -29.40 43.98
C ASN A 264 -1.23 -29.43 44.35
N GLU A 265 -2.04 -28.49 43.84
CA GLU A 265 -3.48 -28.46 44.08
C GLU A 265 -4.18 -29.67 43.45
N ILE A 266 -3.82 -30.03 42.21
CA ILE A 266 -4.31 -31.24 41.52
C ILE A 266 -3.98 -32.50 42.33
N ASP A 267 -2.74 -32.64 42.79
CA ASP A 267 -2.33 -33.79 43.60
C ASP A 267 -3.09 -33.87 44.93
N LYS A 268 -3.30 -32.71 45.57
CA LYS A 268 -4.09 -32.61 46.81
C LYS A 268 -5.53 -33.06 46.60
N TYR A 269 -6.20 -32.64 45.52
CA TYR A 269 -7.56 -33.11 45.21
C TYR A 269 -7.60 -34.60 44.87
N ALA A 270 -6.52 -35.16 44.32
CA ALA A 270 -6.38 -36.59 44.07
C ALA A 270 -6.00 -37.41 45.33
N GLY A 271 -5.80 -36.77 46.49
CA GLY A 271 -5.37 -37.43 47.73
C GLY A 271 -3.88 -37.78 47.79
N ASN A 272 -3.08 -37.29 46.85
CA ASN A 272 -1.63 -37.50 46.80
C ASN A 272 -0.88 -36.40 47.58
N LYS A 273 0.35 -36.71 48.00
CA LYS A 273 1.29 -35.67 48.46
C LYS A 273 1.69 -34.82 47.25
N GLY A 274 1.69 -33.49 47.42
CA GLY A 274 2.08 -32.55 46.35
C GLY A 274 3.48 -32.85 45.82
N ARG A 275 3.63 -32.77 44.49
CA ARG A 275 4.89 -33.01 43.77
C ARG A 275 5.99 -31.97 44.03
N TYR A 276 5.65 -30.76 44.42
CA TYR A 276 6.60 -29.66 44.66
C TYR A 276 6.57 -29.22 46.14
N THR A 277 7.73 -28.99 46.74
CA THR A 277 7.86 -28.49 48.11
C THR A 277 7.74 -26.97 48.18
N VAL A 278 7.59 -26.44 49.41
CA VAL A 278 7.58 -24.98 49.64
C VAL A 278 8.94 -24.36 49.27
N ASP A 279 10.03 -25.10 49.50
CA ASP A 279 11.36 -24.66 49.08
C ASP A 279 11.48 -24.62 47.55
N ASP A 280 10.94 -25.60 46.83
CA ASP A 280 10.94 -25.58 45.35
C ASP A 280 10.18 -24.35 44.82
N LEU A 281 9.03 -24.02 45.41
CA LEU A 281 8.27 -22.81 45.06
C LEU A 281 9.06 -21.53 45.33
N ARG A 282 9.82 -21.48 46.42
CA ARG A 282 10.73 -20.36 46.72
C ARG A 282 11.83 -20.25 45.67
N LEU A 283 12.45 -21.37 45.30
CA LEU A 283 13.52 -21.42 44.28
C LEU A 283 13.03 -20.96 42.90
N TYR A 284 11.81 -21.33 42.50
CA TYR A 284 11.18 -20.81 41.28
C TYR A 284 10.88 -19.31 41.39
N ALA A 285 10.45 -18.82 42.56
CA ALA A 285 10.06 -17.42 42.73
C ALA A 285 11.24 -16.45 42.83
N ASP A 286 12.34 -16.87 43.45
CA ASP A 286 13.54 -16.04 43.63
C ASP A 286 14.60 -16.24 42.53
N GLY A 287 14.45 -17.28 41.71
CA GLY A 287 15.37 -17.59 40.60
C GLY A 287 16.77 -18.00 41.08
N SER A 288 16.93 -18.43 42.33
CA SER A 288 18.24 -18.77 42.90
C SER A 288 18.85 -20.08 42.35
N ASP A 289 18.04 -20.94 41.72
CA ASP A 289 18.49 -22.12 40.97
C ASP A 289 17.88 -22.15 39.55
N PRO A 290 18.43 -21.38 38.58
CA PRO A 290 17.89 -21.33 37.22
C PRO A 290 17.99 -22.65 36.43
N TRP A 291 18.80 -23.60 36.88
CA TRP A 291 19.01 -24.87 36.17
C TRP A 291 18.09 -25.98 36.68
N GLY A 292 17.90 -26.10 37.99
CA GLY A 292 16.96 -27.04 38.59
C GLY A 292 15.53 -26.50 38.67
N HIS A 293 15.38 -25.18 38.79
CA HIS A 293 14.11 -24.47 38.97
C HIS A 293 13.93 -23.30 37.99
N PRO A 294 13.99 -23.55 36.66
CA PRO A 294 13.83 -22.51 35.66
C PRO A 294 12.40 -21.95 35.62
N ASP A 295 12.28 -20.68 35.24
CA ASP A 295 11.02 -20.04 34.85
C ASP A 295 11.15 -19.51 33.42
N THR A 296 10.92 -20.39 32.45
CA THR A 296 11.15 -20.08 31.03
C THR A 296 9.86 -19.57 30.37
N ASP A 297 9.89 -18.31 29.94
CA ASP A 297 8.90 -17.77 29.00
C ASP A 297 9.22 -18.23 27.57
N TRP A 298 8.57 -19.31 27.15
CA TRP A 298 8.74 -19.91 25.84
C TRP A 298 8.31 -18.99 24.69
N PHE A 299 7.31 -18.12 24.90
CA PHE A 299 6.87 -17.18 23.88
C PHE A 299 7.90 -16.09 23.68
N ASN A 300 8.39 -15.49 24.77
CA ASN A 300 9.45 -14.50 24.68
C ASN A 300 10.73 -15.11 24.08
N GLU A 301 11.14 -16.32 24.46
CA GLU A 301 12.38 -16.90 23.92
C GLU A 301 12.30 -17.35 22.46
N THR A 302 11.11 -17.68 21.98
CA THR A 302 10.96 -18.17 20.61
C THR A 302 10.57 -17.05 19.64
N LEU A 303 9.84 -16.03 20.09
CA LEU A 303 9.36 -14.92 19.26
C LEU A 303 10.26 -13.68 19.37
N LYS A 304 10.46 -13.02 18.22
CA LYS A 304 11.01 -11.67 18.13
C LYS A 304 9.91 -10.69 18.51
N SER A 305 10.30 -9.58 19.15
CA SER A 305 9.38 -8.47 19.43
C SER A 305 8.87 -7.79 18.16
N TRP A 306 9.65 -7.84 17.08
CA TRP A 306 9.26 -7.35 15.77
C TRP A 306 10.04 -8.02 14.64
N SER A 307 9.58 -7.89 13.40
CA SER A 307 10.25 -8.39 12.20
C SER A 307 10.10 -7.38 11.06
N PRO A 308 11.19 -7.06 10.34
CA PRO A 308 11.15 -6.10 9.24
C PRO A 308 10.46 -6.70 8.01
N GLN A 309 9.77 -5.84 7.27
CA GLN A 309 9.20 -6.12 5.96
C GLN A 309 9.60 -5.00 5.00
N THR A 310 10.01 -5.36 3.80
CA THR A 310 10.43 -4.39 2.78
C THR A 310 9.72 -4.67 1.47
N TYR A 311 9.39 -3.58 0.78
CA TYR A 311 8.83 -3.65 -0.56
C TYR A 311 9.36 -2.49 -1.38
N ALA A 312 9.93 -2.79 -2.54
CA ALA A 312 10.43 -1.82 -3.50
C ALA A 312 9.80 -2.12 -4.86
N ASN A 313 9.35 -1.08 -5.54
CA ASN A 313 8.82 -1.18 -6.90
C ASN A 313 9.29 -0.01 -7.74
N ALA A 314 9.79 -0.32 -8.93
CA ALA A 314 10.14 0.63 -9.96
C ALA A 314 9.28 0.34 -11.19
N THR A 315 8.63 1.38 -11.70
CA THR A 315 7.76 1.30 -12.88
C THR A 315 8.17 2.35 -13.89
N ILE A 316 8.03 2.00 -15.16
CA ILE A 316 8.14 2.93 -16.27
C ILE A 316 7.01 2.68 -17.24
N ASP A 317 6.30 3.74 -17.60
CA ASP A 317 5.22 3.69 -18.56
C ASP A 317 5.30 4.87 -19.53
N GLY A 318 4.89 4.64 -20.76
CA GLY A 318 4.89 5.69 -21.78
C GLY A 318 4.70 5.13 -23.16
N GLY A 319 4.86 5.99 -24.16
CA GLY A 319 4.83 5.58 -25.55
C GLY A 319 4.13 6.58 -26.44
N THR A 320 3.88 6.15 -27.67
CA THR A 320 3.15 6.92 -28.68
C THR A 320 1.74 6.34 -28.83
N GLU A 321 0.92 6.91 -29.71
CA GLU A 321 -0.38 6.31 -30.03
C GLU A 321 -0.27 4.92 -30.64
N ASN A 322 0.83 4.65 -31.35
CA ASN A 322 1.05 3.40 -32.06
C ASN A 322 1.71 2.32 -31.19
N VAL A 323 2.56 2.71 -30.24
CA VAL A 323 3.27 1.77 -29.36
C VAL A 323 3.25 2.31 -27.95
N LYS A 324 2.64 1.56 -27.04
CA LYS A 324 2.57 1.89 -25.61
C LYS A 324 3.21 0.77 -24.83
N TYR A 325 4.02 1.12 -23.83
CA TYR A 325 4.71 0.15 -23.00
C TYR A 325 4.52 0.47 -21.52
N PHE A 326 4.51 -0.59 -20.73
CA PHE A 326 4.57 -0.56 -19.28
C PHE A 326 5.55 -1.63 -18.83
N VAL A 327 6.50 -1.26 -17.99
CA VAL A 327 7.45 -2.20 -17.37
C VAL A 327 7.46 -1.94 -15.87
N SER A 328 7.43 -3.01 -15.09
CA SER A 328 7.48 -2.98 -13.63
C SER A 328 8.49 -4.02 -13.14
N VAL A 329 9.33 -3.60 -12.21
CA VAL A 329 10.21 -4.49 -11.44
C VAL A 329 9.91 -4.25 -9.97
N SER A 330 9.68 -5.32 -9.22
CA SER A 330 9.50 -5.24 -7.78
C SER A 330 10.32 -6.27 -7.04
N ALA A 331 10.63 -5.93 -5.80
CA ALA A 331 11.31 -6.79 -4.84
C ALA A 331 10.58 -6.66 -3.51
N LYS A 332 10.30 -7.79 -2.87
CA LYS A 332 9.77 -7.82 -1.51
C LYS A 332 10.59 -8.73 -0.62
N GLY A 333 10.72 -8.33 0.64
CA GLY A 333 11.37 -9.07 1.71
C GLY A 333 10.47 -9.16 2.93
N GLN A 334 10.34 -10.35 3.50
CA GLN A 334 9.65 -10.56 4.77
C GLN A 334 10.50 -11.48 5.65
N ASP A 335 10.71 -11.07 6.90
CA ASP A 335 11.33 -11.89 7.94
C ASP A 335 10.25 -12.49 8.85
N ALA A 336 10.50 -13.69 9.38
CA ALA A 336 9.58 -14.37 10.28
C ALA A 336 9.75 -13.91 11.74
N PHE A 337 8.66 -14.00 12.50
CA PHE A 337 8.64 -13.67 13.93
C PHE A 337 9.47 -14.60 14.81
N TYR A 338 9.94 -15.74 14.31
CA TYR A 338 10.68 -16.70 15.13
C TYR A 338 12.17 -16.36 15.20
N ARG A 339 12.72 -16.27 16.43
CA ARG A 339 14.17 -16.14 16.65
C ARG A 339 14.89 -17.36 16.08
N HIS A 340 16.04 -17.13 15.45
CA HIS A 340 16.91 -18.19 14.90
C HIS A 340 16.26 -19.19 13.92
N SER A 341 15.06 -18.91 13.40
CA SER A 341 14.31 -19.83 12.54
C SER A 341 14.84 -19.94 11.11
N GLY A 342 15.77 -19.06 10.71
CA GLY A 342 16.27 -18.95 9.33
C GLY A 342 15.18 -18.69 8.28
N SER A 343 13.95 -18.43 8.73
CA SER A 343 12.75 -18.36 7.88
C SER A 343 12.62 -16.96 7.32
N ASN A 344 12.87 -16.84 6.02
CA ASN A 344 12.79 -15.58 5.31
C ASN A 344 12.14 -15.80 3.95
N TYR A 345 11.59 -14.72 3.43
CA TYR A 345 10.91 -14.71 2.15
C TYR A 345 11.38 -13.53 1.32
N HIS A 346 11.94 -13.83 0.16
CA HIS A 346 12.32 -12.85 -0.85
C HIS A 346 11.64 -13.18 -2.17
N GLN A 347 11.01 -12.20 -2.79
CA GLN A 347 10.39 -12.36 -4.10
C GLN A 347 10.78 -11.20 -4.99
N TYR A 348 11.05 -11.52 -6.25
CA TYR A 348 11.33 -10.57 -7.32
C TYR A 348 10.33 -10.79 -8.45
N ASP A 349 9.67 -9.72 -8.88
CA ASP A 349 8.73 -9.78 -9.99
C ASP A 349 9.19 -8.85 -11.13
N LEU A 350 8.93 -9.32 -12.34
CA LEU A 350 9.09 -8.57 -13.58
C LEU A 350 7.76 -8.63 -14.32
N LYS A 351 7.21 -7.47 -14.68
CA LYS A 351 6.05 -7.41 -15.58
C LYS A 351 6.32 -6.45 -16.73
N MET A 352 5.97 -6.89 -17.93
CA MET A 352 6.07 -6.09 -19.14
C MET A 352 4.78 -6.23 -19.93
N ASN A 353 4.14 -5.11 -20.23
CA ASN A 353 2.98 -5.04 -21.09
C ASN A 353 3.32 -4.11 -22.27
N LEU A 354 3.16 -4.63 -23.48
CA LEU A 354 3.42 -3.92 -24.73
C LEU A 354 2.17 -3.95 -25.59
N ASP A 355 1.69 -2.77 -25.98
CA ASP A 355 0.55 -2.58 -26.87
C ASP A 355 1.03 -1.95 -28.17
N MET A 356 0.69 -2.56 -29.30
CA MET A 356 1.11 -2.15 -30.63
C MET A 356 -0.10 -2.07 -31.56
N LYS A 357 -0.36 -0.88 -32.06
CA LYS A 357 -1.32 -0.62 -33.13
C LYS A 357 -0.57 -0.68 -34.46
N ILE A 358 -0.67 -1.82 -35.14
CA ILE A 358 0.02 -2.05 -36.41
C ILE A 358 -0.63 -1.21 -37.52
N ASN A 359 -1.97 -1.17 -37.54
CA ASN A 359 -2.74 -0.32 -38.44
C ASN A 359 -4.17 -0.11 -37.88
N LYS A 360 -5.08 0.50 -38.66
CA LYS A 360 -6.48 0.76 -38.26
C LYS A 360 -7.35 -0.49 -38.05
N TYR A 361 -6.89 -1.67 -38.46
CA TYR A 361 -7.63 -2.93 -38.40
C TYR A 361 -6.99 -3.97 -37.47
N VAL A 362 -5.71 -3.80 -37.13
CA VAL A 362 -4.92 -4.78 -36.38
C VAL A 362 -4.24 -4.10 -35.20
N ASP A 363 -4.71 -4.46 -34.02
CA ASP A 363 -4.07 -4.19 -32.74
C ASP A 363 -3.48 -5.49 -32.19
N THR A 364 -2.30 -5.41 -31.59
CA THR A 364 -1.62 -6.55 -30.99
C THR A 364 -1.06 -6.15 -29.65
N TYR A 365 -1.11 -7.05 -28.67
CA TYR A 365 -0.48 -6.82 -27.38
C TYR A 365 0.31 -8.05 -26.93
N VAL A 366 1.33 -7.81 -26.14
CA VAL A 366 2.20 -8.83 -25.54
C VAL A 366 2.32 -8.53 -24.06
N ASN A 367 1.96 -9.51 -23.23
CA ASN A 367 2.06 -9.42 -21.78
C ASN A 367 3.03 -10.50 -21.29
N VAL A 368 4.09 -10.08 -20.61
CA VAL A 368 5.10 -10.94 -20.01
C VAL A 368 5.08 -10.74 -18.50
N THR A 369 5.14 -11.83 -17.75
CA THR A 369 5.25 -11.81 -16.29
C THR A 369 6.25 -12.87 -15.86
N GLY A 370 7.27 -12.46 -15.12
CA GLY A 370 8.26 -13.30 -14.49
C GLY A 370 8.21 -13.12 -12.99
N ARG A 371 8.39 -14.21 -12.24
CA ARG A 371 8.47 -14.21 -10.78
C ARG A 371 9.53 -15.19 -10.34
N MET A 372 10.39 -14.73 -9.43
CA MET A 372 11.38 -15.55 -8.74
C MET A 372 11.13 -15.45 -7.24
N GLU A 373 11.14 -16.58 -6.55
CA GLU A 373 10.88 -16.69 -5.12
C GLU A 373 12.02 -17.45 -4.46
N ASP A 374 12.60 -16.87 -3.42
CA ASP A 374 13.47 -17.54 -2.46
C ASP A 374 12.75 -17.58 -1.11
N ARG A 375 12.38 -18.79 -0.68
CA ARG A 375 11.60 -19.01 0.53
C ARG A 375 12.29 -20.04 1.38
N LYS A 376 12.74 -19.61 2.56
CA LYS A 376 13.23 -20.50 3.60
C LYS A 376 12.12 -20.73 4.61
N TYR A 377 11.87 -22.00 4.90
CA TYR A 377 10.77 -22.44 5.74
C TYR A 377 11.29 -23.41 6.79
N PRO A 378 10.81 -23.35 8.05
CA PRO A 378 11.24 -24.29 9.07
C PRO A 378 10.71 -25.70 8.77
N THR A 379 11.35 -26.73 9.30
CA THR A 379 10.91 -28.13 9.11
C THR A 379 9.58 -28.46 9.81
N ARG A 380 9.03 -27.51 10.57
CA ARG A 380 7.73 -27.56 11.24
C ARG A 380 6.97 -26.28 10.89
N SER A 381 5.67 -26.39 10.64
CA SER A 381 4.84 -25.22 10.35
C SER A 381 4.75 -24.28 11.55
N ALA A 382 4.49 -23.00 11.29
CA ALA A 382 4.25 -22.01 12.35
C ALA A 382 3.18 -22.45 13.35
N GLU A 383 2.09 -23.10 12.89
CA GLU A 383 1.04 -23.64 13.75
C GLU A 383 1.59 -24.70 14.73
N ASN A 384 2.42 -25.63 14.23
CA ASN A 384 3.02 -26.66 15.08
C ASN A 384 3.98 -26.06 16.11
N ILE A 385 4.80 -25.09 15.69
CA ILE A 385 5.71 -24.37 16.60
C ILE A 385 4.90 -23.67 17.69
N PHE A 386 3.91 -22.87 17.31
CA PHE A 386 3.04 -22.15 18.24
C PHE A 386 2.32 -23.09 19.22
N ARG A 387 1.80 -24.22 18.73
CA ARG A 387 1.17 -25.26 19.56
C ARG A 387 2.16 -25.91 20.53
N MET A 388 3.42 -26.10 20.12
CA MET A 388 4.45 -26.60 21.01
C MET A 388 4.75 -25.59 22.11
N LEU A 389 4.87 -24.29 21.80
CA LEU A 389 5.08 -23.24 22.81
C LEU A 389 3.98 -23.22 23.88
N MET A 390 2.71 -23.36 23.47
CA MET A 390 1.58 -23.44 24.41
C MET A 390 1.61 -24.69 25.31
N ARG A 391 2.29 -25.76 24.89
CA ARG A 391 2.38 -27.03 25.63
C ARG A 391 3.70 -27.19 26.39
N SER A 392 4.67 -26.32 26.13
CA SER A 392 5.95 -26.31 26.83
C SER A 392 5.71 -25.92 28.28
N LYS A 393 6.36 -26.64 29.19
CA LYS A 393 6.22 -26.37 30.62
C LYS A 393 7.15 -25.23 31.02
N PRO A 394 6.71 -24.26 31.83
CA PRO A 394 7.56 -23.14 32.26
C PRO A 394 8.76 -23.62 33.10
N ASN A 395 8.61 -24.74 33.80
CA ASN A 395 9.65 -25.36 34.61
C ASN A 395 10.61 -26.30 33.84
N SER A 396 10.60 -26.25 32.51
CA SER A 396 11.59 -26.98 31.70
C SER A 396 12.76 -26.05 31.36
N PRO A 397 14.01 -26.50 31.51
CA PRO A 397 15.17 -25.67 31.17
C PRO A 397 15.27 -25.46 29.65
N LEU A 398 15.68 -24.26 29.25
CA LEU A 398 16.02 -23.96 27.87
C LEU A 398 17.34 -24.66 27.49
N ILE A 399 17.25 -25.80 26.80
CA ILE A 399 18.41 -26.56 26.33
C ILE A 399 18.46 -26.49 24.79
N GLY A 400 19.17 -25.51 24.24
CA GLY A 400 19.45 -25.41 22.78
C GLY A 400 19.84 -24.02 22.23
N LEU A 401 20.97 -23.99 21.50
CA LEU A 401 21.62 -22.95 20.64
C LEU A 401 21.80 -21.50 21.12
N THR A 402 21.12 -21.05 22.16
CA THR A 402 21.41 -19.80 22.88
C THR A 402 21.54 -20.09 24.37
N ALA A 403 22.34 -21.09 24.71
CA ALA A 403 22.78 -21.23 26.09
C ALA A 403 23.74 -20.08 26.40
N VAL A 404 23.21 -19.09 27.11
CA VAL A 404 23.90 -18.14 28.01
C VAL A 404 24.62 -16.97 27.32
N ARG A 405 24.01 -15.78 27.38
CA ARG A 405 24.78 -14.53 27.47
C ARG A 405 25.01 -14.25 28.95
N ASP A 406 26.12 -14.77 29.47
CA ASP A 406 26.69 -14.28 30.72
C ASP A 406 27.33 -12.91 30.41
N PRO A 407 26.93 -11.81 31.06
CA PRO A 407 27.57 -10.50 30.84
C PRO A 407 29.05 -10.47 31.21
N THR A 408 29.56 -11.48 31.93
CA THR A 408 30.91 -11.53 32.50
C THR A 408 31.82 -12.57 31.85
N LEU A 409 31.31 -13.53 31.07
CA LEU A 409 32.11 -14.59 30.47
C LEU A 409 31.91 -14.67 28.95
N ASN A 410 32.90 -14.15 28.23
CA ASN A 410 33.03 -14.16 26.77
C ASN A 410 33.52 -15.53 26.24
N LEU A 411 32.89 -16.65 26.63
CA LEU A 411 33.27 -17.97 26.11
C LEU A 411 32.07 -18.89 25.89
N VAL A 412 31.85 -19.27 24.63
CA VAL A 412 30.87 -20.27 24.21
C VAL A 412 31.56 -21.64 24.20
N ILE A 413 31.15 -22.55 25.07
CA ILE A 413 31.55 -23.96 25.01
C ILE A 413 30.41 -24.74 24.33
N ILE A 414 30.71 -25.30 23.17
CA ILE A 414 29.83 -26.19 22.41
C ILE A 414 30.06 -27.63 22.87
N ARG A 415 28.98 -28.37 23.15
CA ARG A 415 28.95 -29.83 22.94
C ARG A 415 27.78 -30.18 22.04
#